data_AF-A0A8S2WDX7-F1
#
_entry.id   AF-A0A8S2WDX7-F1
#
_cell.length_a   1.000
_cell.length_b   1.000
_cell.length_c   1.000
_cell.angle_alpha   90.00
_cell.angle_beta   90.00
_cell.angle_gamma   90.00
#
_symmetry.space_group_name_H-M   'P 1'
#
loop_
_entity.id
_entity.type
_entity.pdbx_description
1 polymer ?
#
loop_
_entity_poly.entity_id
_entity_poly.type
_entity_poly.pdbx_seq_one_letter_code
_entity_poly.pdbx_strand_id
1 'polypeptide(L)'
;MFQQYPKLFIYDYKLIELNFDFLFNEMKITRQRLLDYPPILKQSFQQLRTRCLYLKYLKRHQFDPTKPNFVSLKDLCVKTNDLFCQHVTKTPLKHYLNFMKTL
;
A
#
# COMPACT_ATOMS: atom_id res chain seq x y z
N MET A 1 14.11 -11.03 -5.50
CA MET A 1 13.44 -9.75 -5.80
C MET A 1 14.28 -8.87 -6.70
N PHE A 2 15.45 -8.40 -6.24
CA PHE A 2 16.24 -7.40 -6.97
C PHE A 2 16.81 -7.87 -8.32
N GLN A 3 17.22 -9.14 -8.45
CA GLN A 3 17.68 -9.71 -9.74
C GLN A 3 16.60 -9.74 -10.84
N GLN A 4 15.31 -9.85 -10.48
CA GLN A 4 14.21 -9.94 -11.44
C GLN A 4 13.66 -8.56 -11.86
N TYR A 5 14.03 -7.50 -11.13
CA TYR A 5 13.53 -6.14 -11.36
C TYR A 5 14.69 -5.13 -11.32
N PRO A 6 15.59 -5.15 -12.32
CA PRO A 6 16.80 -4.33 -12.30
C PRO A 6 16.51 -2.83 -12.27
N LYS A 7 15.33 -2.40 -12.75
CA LYS A 7 14.86 -1.01 -12.66
C LYS A 7 14.59 -0.53 -11.22
N LEU A 8 14.68 -1.38 -10.20
CA LEU A 8 14.66 -0.97 -8.79
C LEU A 8 16.00 -0.36 -8.37
N PHE A 9 17.13 -0.77 -8.96
CA PHE A 9 18.45 -0.22 -8.62
C PHE A 9 18.66 1.23 -9.04
N ILE A 10 17.86 1.72 -10.00
CA ILE A 10 17.93 3.09 -10.53
C ILE A 10 17.10 4.07 -9.67
N TYR A 11 16.17 3.53 -8.87
CA TYR A 11 15.30 4.33 -8.01
C TYR A 11 15.97 4.65 -6.68
N ASP A 12 15.45 5.66 -5.95
CA ASP A 12 15.91 6.00 -4.61
C ASP A 12 15.86 4.75 -3.70
N TYR A 13 17.04 4.18 -3.44
CA TYR A 13 17.20 2.97 -2.65
C TYR A 13 16.61 3.14 -1.26
N LYS A 14 16.72 4.34 -0.67
CA LYS A 14 16.17 4.63 0.66
C LYS A 14 14.64 4.54 0.66
N LEU A 15 13.97 5.03 -0.39
CA LEU A 15 12.52 4.92 -0.52
C LEU A 15 12.08 3.45 -0.64
N ILE A 16 12.81 2.65 -1.43
CA ILE A 16 12.52 1.23 -1.63
C ILE A 16 12.69 0.47 -0.32
N GLU A 17 13.80 0.69 0.39
CA GLU A 17 14.09 0.07 1.68
C GLU A 17 13.03 0.46 2.73
N LEU A 18 12.70 1.75 2.82
CA LEU A 18 11.68 2.27 3.72
C LEU A 18 10.29 1.65 3.45
N ASN A 19 9.87 1.61 2.19
CA ASN A 19 8.61 1.00 1.81
C ASN A 19 8.61 -0.51 2.07
N PHE A 20 9.74 -1.20 1.83
CA PHE A 20 9.87 -2.63 2.07
C PHE A 20 9.77 -2.94 3.57
N ASP A 21 10.52 -2.22 4.40
CA ASP A 21 10.52 -2.38 5.85
C ASP A 21 9.11 -2.17 6.43
N PHE A 22 8.44 -1.08 6.03
CA PHE A 22 7.07 -0.80 6.43
C PHE A 22 6.09 -1.91 6.03
N LEU A 23 6.11 -2.34 4.76
CA LEU A 23 5.16 -3.36 4.28
C LEU A 23 5.42 -4.73 4.91
N PHE A 24 6.69 -5.12 5.04
CA PHE A 24 7.08 -6.43 5.55
C PHE A 24 6.98 -6.50 7.08
N ASN A 25 7.60 -5.55 7.79
CA ASN A 25 7.72 -5.58 9.24
C ASN A 25 6.49 -4.99 9.95
N GLU A 26 5.92 -3.88 9.47
CA GLU A 26 4.76 -3.24 10.13
C GLU A 26 3.40 -3.72 9.61
N MET A 27 3.27 -3.94 8.30
CA MET A 27 2.02 -4.42 7.68
C MET A 27 1.94 -5.94 7.56
N LYS A 28 3.01 -6.67 7.93
CA LYS A 28 3.09 -8.14 7.93
C LYS A 28 2.75 -8.77 6.58
N ILE A 29 3.02 -8.06 5.48
CA ILE A 29 2.85 -8.58 4.12
C ILE A 29 4.05 -9.47 3.82
N THR A 30 3.81 -10.70 3.35
CA THR A 30 4.89 -11.65 3.08
C THR A 30 5.74 -11.24 1.87
N ARG A 31 7.00 -11.69 1.81
CA ARG A 31 7.89 -11.41 0.68
C ARG A 31 7.33 -11.90 -0.65
N GLN A 32 6.67 -13.07 -0.65
CA GLN A 32 6.00 -13.62 -1.83
C GLN A 32 4.91 -12.66 -2.34
N ARG A 33 4.10 -12.09 -1.45
CA ARG A 33 3.07 -11.11 -1.83
C ARG A 33 3.67 -9.83 -2.38
N LEU A 34 4.79 -9.36 -1.83
CA LEU A 34 5.51 -8.20 -2.39
C LEU A 34 6.07 -8.47 -3.79
N LEU A 35 6.41 -9.72 -4.10
CA LEU A 35 6.84 -10.13 -5.44
C LEU A 35 5.70 -10.17 -6.46
N ASP A 36 4.45 -10.29 -6.02
CA ASP A 36 3.27 -10.23 -6.90
C ASP A 36 3.09 -8.82 -7.51
N TYR A 37 3.50 -7.77 -6.79
CA TYR A 37 3.44 -6.38 -7.29
C TYR A 37 4.59 -5.49 -6.78
N PRO A 38 5.83 -5.70 -7.26
CA PRO A 38 7.01 -4.92 -6.85
C PRO A 38 6.93 -3.40 -7.06
N PRO A 39 6.18 -2.85 -8.03
CA PRO A 39 6.04 -1.40 -8.18
C PRO A 39 5.50 -0.66 -6.95
N ILE A 40 4.87 -1.36 -6.00
CA ILE A 40 4.46 -0.76 -4.73
C ILE A 40 5.63 -0.14 -3.95
N LEU A 41 6.84 -0.70 -4.07
CA LEU A 41 8.04 -0.19 -3.38
C LEU A 41 8.51 1.16 -3.91
N LYS A 42 7.98 1.59 -5.07
CA LYS A 42 8.29 2.89 -5.67
C LYS A 42 7.26 3.97 -5.34
N GLN A 43 6.19 3.62 -4.61
CA GLN A 43 5.16 4.59 -4.26
C GLN A 43 5.68 5.60 -3.24
N SER A 44 5.04 6.78 -3.20
CA SER A 44 5.26 7.74 -2.12
C SER A 44 4.98 7.07 -0.78
N PHE A 45 5.98 7.08 0.12
CA PHE A 45 5.86 6.47 1.44
C PHE A 45 4.67 7.06 2.22
N GLN A 46 4.48 8.38 2.18
CA GLN A 46 3.38 9.04 2.89
C GLN A 46 2.02 8.56 2.37
N GLN A 47 1.85 8.46 1.04
CA GLN A 47 0.61 7.97 0.45
C GLN A 47 0.36 6.50 0.82
N LEU A 48 1.38 5.65 0.67
CA LEU A 48 1.31 4.23 0.99
C LEU A 48 0.97 4.00 2.47
N ARG A 49 1.70 4.67 3.37
CA ARG A 49 1.48 4.60 4.82
C ARG A 49 0.06 5.02 5.18
N THR A 50 -0.39 6.17 4.69
CA THR A 50 -1.73 6.69 4.99
C THR A 50 -2.82 5.73 4.54
N ARG A 51 -2.70 5.14 3.33
CA ARG A 51 -3.68 4.18 2.81
C ARG A 51 -3.73 2.89 3.62
N CYS A 52 -2.56 2.33 3.96
CA CYS A 52 -2.50 1.14 4.82
C CYS A 52 -3.08 1.40 6.21
N LEU A 53 -2.77 2.54 6.82
CA LEU A 53 -3.32 2.93 8.12
C LEU A 53 -4.83 3.17 8.06
N TYR A 54 -5.34 3.76 6.98
CA TYR A 54 -6.77 3.94 6.81
C TYR A 54 -7.51 2.61 6.64
N LEU A 55 -6.95 1.66 5.89
CA LEU A 55 -7.49 0.29 5.81
C LEU A 55 -7.46 -0.42 7.17
N LYS A 56 -6.41 -0.20 7.99
CA LYS A 56 -6.37 -0.68 9.37
C LYS A 56 -7.50 -0.07 10.20
N TYR A 57 -7.69 1.25 10.13
CA TYR A 57 -8.78 1.98 10.80
C TYR A 57 -10.16 1.43 10.42
N LEU A 58 -10.38 1.13 9.13
CA LEU A 58 -11.62 0.53 8.63
C LEU A 58 -11.76 -0.97 8.93
N LYS A 59 -10.77 -1.61 9.57
CA LYS A 59 -10.70 -3.07 9.76
C LYS A 59 -10.76 -3.86 8.43
N ARG A 60 -10.23 -3.29 7.35
CA ARG A 60 -10.18 -3.86 5.99
C ARG A 60 -8.76 -4.12 5.49
N HIS A 61 -7.77 -4.21 6.38
CA HIS A 61 -6.36 -4.45 6.04
C HIS A 61 -6.08 -5.93 5.74
N GLN A 62 -6.79 -6.53 4.78
CA GLN A 62 -6.58 -7.93 4.39
C GLN A 62 -5.77 -8.01 3.08
N PHE A 63 -4.52 -8.45 3.15
CA PHE A 63 -3.64 -8.61 1.98
C PHE A 63 -3.48 -10.08 1.54
N ASP A 64 -4.25 -10.99 2.13
CA ASP A 64 -4.33 -12.39 1.74
C ASP A 64 -5.47 -12.61 0.73
N PRO A 65 -5.18 -13.01 -0.53
CA PRO A 65 -6.21 -13.23 -1.56
C PRO A 65 -7.11 -14.42 -1.27
N THR A 66 -6.76 -15.29 -0.33
CA THR A 66 -7.61 -16.41 0.07
C THR A 66 -8.70 -16.00 1.07
N LYS A 67 -8.62 -14.79 1.63
CA LYS A 67 -9.51 -14.30 2.68
C LYS A 67 -10.50 -13.28 2.12
N PRO A 68 -11.73 -13.20 2.70
CA PRO A 68 -12.71 -12.21 2.30
C PRO A 68 -12.18 -10.79 2.55
N ASN A 69 -12.69 -9.83 1.76
CA ASN A 69 -12.25 -8.43 1.78
C ASN A 69 -10.78 -8.22 1.43
N PHE A 70 -10.18 -9.14 0.65
CA PHE A 70 -8.85 -8.97 0.09
C PHE A 70 -8.70 -7.62 -0.62
N VAL A 71 -7.62 -6.93 -0.30
CA VAL A 71 -7.15 -5.71 -0.95
C VAL A 71 -5.82 -6.02 -1.60
N SER A 72 -5.72 -5.80 -2.91
CA SER A 72 -4.47 -6.04 -3.62
C SER A 72 -3.46 -4.92 -3.36
N LEU A 73 -2.17 -5.23 -3.53
CA LEU A 73 -1.11 -4.22 -3.46
C LEU A 73 -1.27 -3.14 -4.56
N LYS A 74 -1.90 -3.48 -5.68
CA LYS A 74 -2.22 -2.53 -6.76
C LYS A 74 -3.29 -1.52 -6.34
N ASP A 75 -4.25 -1.93 -5.51
CA ASP A 75 -5.30 -1.05 -4.98
C ASP A 75 -4.73 0.05 -4.08
N LEU A 76 -3.63 -0.22 -3.38
CA LEU A 76 -2.88 0.77 -2.62
C LEU A 76 -2.18 1.81 -3.49
N CYS A 77 -1.99 1.53 -4.78
CA CYS A 77 -1.26 2.37 -5.73
C CYS A 77 -2.19 3.17 -6.67
N VAL A 78 -3.50 3.20 -6.40
CA VAL A 78 -4.48 3.95 -7.20
C VAL A 78 -4.11 5.44 -7.26
N LYS A 79 -4.21 6.07 -8.43
CA LYS A 79 -3.63 7.42 -8.65
C LYS A 79 -4.21 8.50 -7.72
N THR A 80 -5.53 8.50 -7.52
CA THR A 80 -6.22 9.57 -6.77
C THR A 80 -6.86 9.05 -5.49
N ASN A 81 -7.03 9.94 -4.51
CA ASN A 81 -7.74 9.62 -3.27
C ASN A 81 -9.21 9.31 -3.51
N ASP A 82 -9.83 10.00 -4.47
CA ASP A 82 -11.21 9.76 -4.87
C ASP A 82 -11.41 8.33 -5.41
N LEU A 83 -10.59 7.89 -6.38
CA LEU A 83 -10.65 6.52 -6.89
C LEU A 83 -10.34 5.47 -5.81
N PHE A 84 -9.39 5.75 -4.92
CA PHE A 84 -9.11 4.87 -3.79
C PHE A 84 -10.35 4.72 -2.88
N CYS A 85 -11.03 5.83 -2.59
CA CYS A 85 -12.23 5.84 -1.77
C CYS A 85 -13.40 5.11 -2.46
N GLN A 86 -13.63 5.39 -3.74
CA GLN A 86 -14.73 4.83 -4.52
C GLN A 86 -14.56 3.34 -4.84
N HIS A 87 -13.34 2.90 -5.16
CA HIS A 87 -13.13 1.53 -5.65
C HIS A 87 -12.59 0.58 -4.57
N VAL A 88 -11.79 1.08 -3.62
CA VAL A 88 -11.11 0.22 -2.63
C VAL A 88 -11.84 0.23 -1.29
N THR A 89 -11.93 1.41 -0.66
CA THR A 89 -12.43 1.51 0.72
C THR A 89 -13.94 1.63 0.82
N LYS A 90 -14.62 1.97 -0.28
CA LYS A 90 -16.08 2.19 -0.33
C LYS A 90 -16.54 3.18 0.75
N THR A 91 -15.75 4.22 0.99
CA THR A 91 -16.04 5.29 1.95
C THR A 91 -16.12 6.64 1.26
N PRO A 92 -16.83 7.64 1.82
CA PRO A 92 -16.81 8.98 1.26
C PRO A 92 -15.42 9.61 1.39
N LEU A 93 -14.98 10.32 0.35
CA LEU A 93 -13.67 10.98 0.31
C LEU A 93 -13.43 11.88 1.55
N LYS A 94 -14.48 12.55 2.05
CA LYS A 94 -14.42 13.39 3.25
C LYS A 94 -13.92 12.63 4.49
N HIS A 95 -14.30 11.36 4.67
CA HIS A 95 -13.83 10.56 5.80
C HIS A 95 -12.34 10.27 5.70
N TYR A 96 -11.85 9.96 4.49
CA TYR A 96 -10.43 9.75 4.25
C TYR A 96 -9.62 11.03 4.48
N LEU A 97 -10.08 12.18 3.95
CA LEU A 97 -9.40 13.46 4.16
C LEU A 97 -9.37 13.89 5.63
N ASN A 98 -10.43 13.62 6.38
CA ASN A 98 -10.45 13.86 7.82
C ASN A 98 -9.46 12.96 8.56
N PHE A 99 -9.38 11.68 8.20
CA PHE A 99 -8.40 10.75 8.75
C PHE A 99 -6.95 11.17 8.44
N MET A 100 -6.68 11.69 7.23
CA MET A 100 -5.35 12.20 6.89
C MET A 100 -4.89 13.32 7.82
N LYS A 101 -5.81 14.11 8.38
CA LYS A 101 -5.49 15.20 9.33
C LYS A 101 -5.17 14.69 10.74
N THR A 102 -5.45 13.42 11.03
CA THR A 102 -5.20 12.81 12.35
C THR A 102 -3.89 12.01 12.42
N LEU A 103 -3.16 11.91 11.31
CA LEU A 103 -1.89 11.19 11.18
C LEU A 103 -0.69 12.13 11.29
#